data_AF-A0A7R9IUG7-F1
#
_entry.id   AF-A0A7R9IUG7-F1
#
_cell.length_a   1.000
_cell.length_b   1.000
_cell.length_c   1.000
_cell.angle_alpha   90.00
_cell.angle_beta   90.00
_cell.angle_gamma   90.00
#
_symmetry.space_group_name_H-M   'P 1'
#
loop_
_entity.id
_entity.type
_entity.pdbx_description
1 polymer ?
#
loop_
_entity_poly.entity_id
_entity_poly.type
_entity_poly.pdbx_seq_one_letter_code
_entity_poly.pdbx_strand_id
1 'polypeptide(L)'
;MYFVGLKVESFIGGLPYHEDVKKVEGCQIAVGAPGRIKHLIEAGCMKTDLVRLFVMDEADKLMDDTFVKDIGVYHPGKSGKTGISREFEVIGKK
;
A
#
# COMPACT_ATOMS: atom_id res chain seq x y z
N MET A 1 -10.36 22.58 -6.11
CA MET A 1 -11.17 21.60 -5.34
C MET A 1 -10.22 20.88 -4.40
N TYR A 2 -10.42 20.96 -3.09
CA TYR A 2 -9.63 20.25 -2.09
C TYR A 2 -10.59 19.43 -1.21
N PHE A 3 -10.17 18.23 -0.80
CA PHE A 3 -10.98 17.36 0.05
C PHE A 3 -10.67 17.66 1.52
N VAL A 4 -11.67 18.16 2.26
CA VAL A 4 -11.55 18.39 3.70
C VAL A 4 -11.76 17.07 4.45
N GLY A 5 -10.89 16.78 5.42
CA GLY A 5 -11.01 15.59 6.27
C GLY A 5 -10.34 14.33 5.71
N LEU A 6 -9.57 14.45 4.62
CA LEU A 6 -8.77 13.35 4.09
C LEU A 6 -7.58 13.06 5.02
N LYS A 7 -7.48 11.83 5.53
CA LYS A 7 -6.37 11.37 6.38
C LYS A 7 -5.31 10.66 5.56
N VAL A 8 -4.15 11.28 5.46
CA VAL A 8 -2.99 10.78 4.71
C VAL A 8 -1.85 10.55 5.69
N GLU A 9 -1.26 9.36 5.66
CA GLU A 9 -0.19 8.96 6.58
C GLU A 9 1.01 8.40 5.82
N SER A 10 2.20 8.64 6.37
CA SER A 10 3.46 8.19 5.79
C SER A 10 4.13 7.07 6.59
N PHE A 11 4.56 6.01 5.91
CA PHE A 11 5.16 4.82 6.49
C PHE A 11 6.57 4.59 5.92
N ILE A 12 7.58 5.14 6.60
CA ILE A 12 8.98 5.06 6.17
C ILE A 12 9.85 4.42 7.25
N GLY A 13 10.98 3.85 6.85
CA GLY A 13 11.97 3.32 7.79
C GLY A 13 12.62 4.42 8.63
N GLY A 14 13.24 4.04 9.75
CA GLY A 14 13.91 4.97 10.67
C GLY A 14 13.00 5.56 11.76
N LEU A 15 11.69 5.33 11.69
CA LEU A 15 10.72 5.75 12.72
C LEU A 15 10.23 4.58 13.59
N PRO A 16 9.85 4.85 14.86
CA PRO A 16 9.35 3.83 15.76
C PRO A 16 8.09 3.11 15.23
N TYR A 17 8.11 1.78 15.26
CA TYR A 17 6.98 0.95 14.79
C TYR A 17 5.64 1.27 15.45
N HIS A 18 5.65 1.53 16.76
CA HIS A 18 4.44 1.80 17.51
C HIS A 18 3.68 3.06 17.06
N GLU A 19 4.37 4.03 16.46
CA GLU A 19 3.73 5.23 15.90
C GLU A 19 2.99 4.89 14.61
N ASP A 20 3.59 4.05 13.77
CA ASP A 20 2.96 3.62 12.53
C ASP A 20 1.69 2.80 12.79
N VAL A 21 1.68 1.94 13.81
CA VAL A 21 0.47 1.20 14.22
C VAL A 21 -0.67 2.16 14.56
N LYS A 22 -0.40 3.28 15.24
CA LYS A 22 -1.43 4.29 15.54
C LYS A 22 -1.87 5.04 14.29
N LYS A 23 -0.95 5.39 13.39
CA LYS A 23 -1.27 6.10 12.13
C LYS A 23 -2.15 5.27 11.21
N VAL A 24 -2.00 3.95 11.20
CA VAL A 24 -2.84 3.07 10.38
C VAL A 24 -4.33 3.24 10.75
N GLU A 25 -4.66 3.56 12.00
CA GLU A 25 -6.05 3.77 12.41
C GLU A 25 -6.67 5.00 11.74
N GLY A 26 -7.61 4.76 10.82
CA GLY A 26 -8.31 5.81 10.08
C GLY A 26 -7.51 6.42 8.94
N CYS A 27 -6.37 5.84 8.57
CA CYS A 27 -5.62 6.21 7.37
C CYS A 27 -6.45 5.89 6.11
N GLN A 28 -6.64 6.89 5.25
CA GLN A 28 -7.34 6.74 3.96
C GLN A 28 -6.35 6.62 2.80
N ILE A 29 -5.20 7.28 2.92
CA ILE A 29 -4.11 7.21 1.94
C ILE A 29 -2.82 6.91 2.69
N ALA A 30 -2.25 5.73 2.42
CA ALA A 30 -0.94 5.34 2.91
C ALA A 30 0.11 5.62 1.84
N VAL A 31 1.17 6.35 2.20
CA VAL A 31 2.33 6.58 1.35
C VAL A 31 3.56 6.06 2.08
N GLY A 32 4.48 5.37 1.42
CA GLY A 32 5.61 4.84 2.18
C GLY A 32 6.58 3.99 1.40
N ALA A 33 7.67 3.64 2.09
CA ALA A 33 8.64 2.70 1.58
C ALA A 33 8.01 1.31 1.53
N PRO A 34 8.11 0.57 0.41
CA PRO A 34 7.45 -0.71 0.24
C PRO A 34 7.75 -1.69 1.38
N GLY A 35 9.03 -1.89 1.73
CA GLY A 35 9.41 -2.80 2.81
C GLY A 35 8.73 -2.49 4.16
N ARG A 36 8.46 -1.21 4.45
CA ARG A 36 7.77 -0.81 5.68
C ARG A 36 6.28 -1.08 5.62
N ILE A 37 5.64 -0.78 4.48
CA ILE A 37 4.22 -1.08 4.26
C ILE A 37 3.98 -2.59 4.30
N LYS A 38 4.81 -3.38 3.61
CA LYS A 38 4.77 -4.85 3.64
C LYS A 38 4.82 -5.38 5.08
N HIS A 39 5.75 -4.89 5.89
CA HIS A 39 5.87 -5.32 7.29
C HIS A 39 4.59 -5.03 8.10
N LEU A 40 3.95 -3.87 7.90
CA LEU A 40 2.69 -3.53 8.59
C LEU A 40 1.51 -4.40 8.13
N ILE A 41 1.49 -4.81 6.85
CA ILE A 41 0.49 -5.74 6.31
C ILE A 41 0.70 -7.15 6.87
N GLU A 42 1.92 -7.67 6.82
CA GLU A 42 2.27 -9.01 7.32
C GLU A 42 2.04 -9.15 8.82
N ALA A 43 2.27 -8.08 9.59
CA ALA A 43 1.94 -8.02 11.01
C ALA A 43 0.42 -7.92 11.30
N GLY A 44 -0.42 -7.76 10.28
CA GLY A 44 -1.87 -7.63 10.41
C GLY A 44 -2.33 -6.27 10.93
N CYS A 45 -1.44 -5.29 11.06
CA CYS A 45 -1.77 -3.95 11.52
C CYS A 45 -2.46 -3.15 10.40
N MET A 46 -1.94 -3.21 9.17
CA MET A 46 -2.50 -2.55 7.99
C MET A 46 -3.33 -3.53 7.16
N LYS A 47 -4.64 -3.29 7.12
CA LYS A 47 -5.57 -4.08 6.30
C LYS A 47 -5.69 -3.49 4.91
N THR A 48 -5.53 -4.32 3.88
CA THR A 48 -5.60 -3.88 2.48
C THR A 48 -6.88 -4.31 1.77
N ASP A 49 -7.82 -4.97 2.46
CA ASP A 49 -9.04 -5.56 1.87
C ASP A 49 -9.86 -4.58 1.01
N LEU A 50 -9.88 -3.31 1.43
CA LEU A 50 -10.64 -2.23 0.81
C LEU A 50 -9.81 -1.34 -0.13
N VAL A 51 -8.53 -1.65 -0.33
CA VAL A 51 -7.66 -0.90 -1.25
C VAL A 51 -8.18 -1.08 -2.68
N ARG A 52 -8.45 0.05 -3.35
CA ARG A 52 -8.96 0.11 -4.73
C ARG A 52 -7.92 0.60 -5.73
N LEU A 53 -6.96 1.39 -5.26
CA LEU A 53 -5.91 1.98 -6.05
C LEU A 53 -4.59 1.76 -5.33
N PHE A 54 -3.61 1.25 -6.06
CA PHE A 54 -2.25 1.09 -5.59
C PHE A 54 -1.33 1.69 -6.65
N VAL A 55 -0.48 2.64 -6.23
CA VAL A 55 0.42 3.37 -7.12
C VAL A 55 1.85 3.04 -6.71
N MET A 56 2.68 2.67 -7.68
CA MET A 56 4.11 2.46 -7.50
C MET A 56 4.86 3.51 -8.28
N ASP A 57 5.61 4.36 -7.57
CA ASP A 57 6.57 5.27 -8.19
C ASP A 57 7.84 4.49 -8.54
N GLU A 58 8.52 4.87 -9.62
CA GLU A 58 9.73 4.16 -10.13
C GLU A 58 9.52 2.63 -10.28
N ALA A 59 8.37 2.24 -10.84
CA ALA A 59 7.95 0.85 -10.89
C ALA A 59 8.94 -0.08 -11.61
N ASP A 60 9.69 0.44 -12.59
CA ASP A 60 10.77 -0.26 -13.28
C ASP A 60 11.91 -0.68 -12.33
N LYS A 61 12.31 0.18 -11.39
CA LYS A 61 13.28 -0.16 -10.35
C LYS A 61 12.71 -1.10 -9.29
N LEU A 62 11.40 -1.03 -9.08
CA LEU A 62 10.65 -1.93 -8.20
C LEU A 62 10.17 -3.21 -8.91
N MET A 63 10.53 -3.44 -10.17
CA MET A 63 10.17 -4.63 -10.95
C MET A 63 11.33 -5.61 -11.09
N ASP A 64 12.42 -5.45 -10.33
CA ASP A 64 13.41 -6.50 -10.17
C ASP A 64 12.76 -7.78 -9.61
N ASP A 65 13.26 -8.95 -10.02
CA ASP A 65 12.68 -10.28 -9.73
C ASP A 65 12.34 -10.51 -8.24
N THR A 66 13.06 -9.84 -7.35
CA THR A 66 12.87 -9.91 -5.90
C THR A 66 11.58 -9.23 -5.45
N PHE A 67 11.18 -8.14 -6.09
CA PHE A 67 10.11 -7.26 -5.65
C PHE A 67 8.74 -7.63 -6.24
N VAL A 68 8.72 -8.21 -7.44
CA VAL A 68 7.49 -8.73 -8.07
C VAL A 68 6.78 -9.76 -7.17
N LYS A 69 7.54 -10.57 -6.42
CA LYS A 69 6.98 -11.51 -5.45
C LYS A 69 6.25 -10.81 -4.30
N ASP A 70 6.73 -9.63 -3.92
CA ASP A 70 6.21 -8.85 -2.81
C ASP A 70 4.96 -8.04 -3.20
N ILE A 71 4.79 -7.71 -4.49
CA ILE A 71 3.60 -7.01 -4.99
C ILE A 71 2.31 -7.77 -4.62
N GLY A 72 2.36 -9.10 -4.59
CA GLY A 72 1.23 -9.93 -4.21
C GLY A 72 0.69 -9.66 -2.79
N VAL A 73 1.51 -9.12 -1.88
CA VAL A 73 1.11 -8.78 -0.50
C VAL A 73 0.23 -7.53 -0.46
N TYR A 74 0.45 -6.60 -1.38
CA TYR A 74 -0.36 -5.38 -1.49
C TYR A 74 -1.70 -5.63 -2.18
N HIS A 75 -1.86 -6.79 -2.84
CA HIS A 75 -3.07 -7.15 -3.54
C HIS A 75 -4.08 -7.82 -2.59
N PRO A 76 -5.20 -7.17 -2.24
CA PRO A 76 -6.28 -7.83 -1.52
C PRO A 76 -6.95 -8.90 -2.39
N GLY A 77 -6.78 -10.16 -2.01
CA GLY A 77 -7.59 -11.28 -2.53
C GLY A 77 -6.86 -12.24 -3.46
N LYS A 78 -6.33 -13.34 -2.88
CA LYS A 78 -6.29 -14.66 -3.51
C LYS A 78 -7.38 -15.55 -2.92
N SER A 79 -8.62 -15.08 -2.89
CA SER A 79 -9.76 -15.94 -2.56
C SER A 79 -11.02 -15.44 -3.28
N GLY A 80 -11.52 -16.25 -4.22
CA GLY A 80 -12.92 -16.26 -4.65
C GLY A 80 -13.48 -15.00 -5.34
N LYS A 81 -13.57 -15.07 -6.66
CA LYS A 81 -14.61 -14.48 -7.54
C LYS A 81 -15.58 -13.49 -6.85
N THR A 82 -15.40 -12.19 -7.07
CA THR A 82 -16.51 -11.22 -7.05
C THR A 82 -16.17 -10.07 -8.00
N GLY A 83 -17.10 -9.83 -8.93
CA GLY A 83 -16.91 -8.99 -10.10
C GLY A 83 -16.89 -7.50 -9.79
N ILE A 84 -15.70 -6.98 -9.51
CA ILE A 84 -15.37 -5.58 -9.76
C ILE A 84 -14.01 -5.62 -10.46
N SER A 85 -13.96 -5.21 -11.73
CA SER A 85 -12.69 -4.96 -12.41
C SER A 85 -11.93 -3.90 -11.60
N ARG A 86 -10.94 -4.32 -10.82
CA ARG A 86 -10.08 -3.39 -10.08
C ARG A 86 -9.00 -2.93 -11.05
N GLU A 87 -9.10 -1.68 -11.49
CA GLU A 87 -8.12 -1.07 -12.37
C GLU A 87 -6.81 -0.88 -11.60
N PHE A 88 -5.78 -1.59 -12.04
CA PHE A 88 -4.42 -1.47 -11.52
C PHE A 88 -3.69 -0.44 -12.38
N GLU A 89 -3.49 0.76 -11.87
CA GLU A 89 -2.72 1.79 -12.57
C GLU A 89 -1.31 1.88 -11.99
N VAL A 90 -0.37 1.21 -12.66
CA VAL A 90 1.06 1.43 -12.42
C VAL A 90 1.43 2.75 -13.08
N ILE A 91 1.46 3.83 -12.31
CA ILE A 91 1.95 5.13 -12.79
C ILE A 91 3.47 5.16 -12.57
N GLY A 92 4.22 4.57 -13.49
CA GLY A 92 5.67 4.80 -13.58
C GLY A 92 5.93 6.19 -14.17
N LYS A 93 6.63 7.06 -13.44
CA LYS A 93 7.18 8.28 -14.07
C LYS A 93 8.30 7.86 -15.05
N LYS A 94 8.19 8.34 -16.28
CA LYS A 94 9.24 8.29 -17.30
C LYS A 94 10.51 9.01 -16.84
#